data_AF-A0A6G6Y0C9-F1
#
_entry.id   AF-A0A6G6Y0C9-F1
#
_cell.length_a   1.000
_cell.length_b   1.000
_cell.length_c   1.000
_cell.angle_alpha   90.00
_cell.angle_beta   90.00
_cell.angle_gamma   90.00
#
_symmetry.space_group_name_H-M   'P 1'
#
loop_
_entity.id
_entity.type
_entity.pdbx_description
1 polymer ?
#
loop_
_entity_poly.entity_id
_entity_poly.type
_entity_poly.pdbx_seq_one_letter_code
_entity_poly.pdbx_strand_id
1 'polypeptide(L)'
;MADATPLAALALIAAGAGAALLLRRAWRHRGERRFVALGWAAIAVALIVPALFLGSARGPFIAETMISIGALIVVARGVTVREKRGNGRQSLAPEPSERPSAVWRGVLRWLLAGPVGMIAAMGVGIAYAVWVPGAPQTRLLVAGLMIPVLWGGAIAWTLADNRILRATAVLVGVSVVTFSAAVLKGFA
;
A
#
# COMPACT_ATOMS: atom_id res chain seq x y z
N MET A 1 8.20 -28.30 17.98
CA MET A 1 8.29 -26.94 17.38
C MET A 1 7.49 -26.79 16.07
N ALA A 2 6.87 -27.84 15.53
CA ALA A 2 6.16 -27.79 14.24
C ALA A 2 4.71 -27.24 14.31
N ASP A 3 4.09 -27.20 15.49
CA ASP A 3 2.63 -26.95 15.60
C ASP A 3 2.25 -25.47 15.80
N ALA A 4 3.23 -24.59 16.04
CA ALA A 4 2.97 -23.16 16.30
C ALA A 4 2.85 -22.30 15.04
N THR A 5 3.27 -22.82 13.88
CA THR A 5 3.25 -22.10 12.60
C THR A 5 1.85 -21.77 12.07
N PRO A 6 0.84 -22.68 12.09
CA PRO A 6 -0.51 -22.33 11.66
C PRO A 6 -1.17 -21.32 12.60
N LEU A 7 -0.92 -21.42 13.91
CA LEU A 7 -1.45 -20.48 14.91
C LEU A 7 -0.86 -19.08 14.72
N ALA A 8 0.43 -18.98 14.44
CA ALA A 8 1.08 -17.70 14.14
C ALA A 8 0.52 -17.07 12.85
N ALA A 9 0.29 -17.86 11.81
CA ALA A 9 -0.33 -17.38 10.57
C ALA A 9 -1.77 -16.88 10.80
N LEU A 10 -2.59 -17.63 11.53
CA LEU A 10 -3.95 -17.23 11.90
C LEU A 10 -3.96 -15.95 12.75
N ALA A 11 -3.04 -15.83 13.70
CA ALA A 11 -2.91 -14.62 14.52
C ALA A 11 -2.58 -13.39 13.67
N LEU A 12 -1.69 -13.53 12.68
CA LEU A 12 -1.33 -12.44 11.77
C LEU A 12 -2.46 -12.06 10.82
N ILE A 13 -3.20 -13.04 10.30
CA ILE A 13 -4.41 -12.80 9.50
C ILE A 13 -5.47 -12.07 10.34
N ALA A 14 -5.70 -12.52 11.58
CA ALA A 14 -6.64 -11.89 12.50
C ALA A 14 -6.20 -10.45 12.86
N ALA A 15 -4.91 -10.23 13.09
CA ALA A 15 -4.35 -8.90 13.33
C ALA A 15 -4.56 -7.96 12.14
N GLY A 16 -4.29 -8.44 10.91
CA GLY A 16 -4.52 -7.67 9.69
C GLY A 16 -6.00 -7.35 9.46
N ALA A 17 -6.89 -8.31 9.69
CA ALA A 17 -8.33 -8.08 9.62
C ALA A 17 -8.81 -7.08 10.69
N GLY A 18 -8.32 -7.21 11.93
CA GLY A 18 -8.64 -6.29 13.02
C GLY A 18 -8.17 -4.85 12.72
N ALA A 19 -6.94 -4.68 12.24
CA ALA A 19 -6.43 -3.38 11.81
C ALA A 19 -7.26 -2.78 10.67
N ALA A 20 -7.61 -3.58 9.66
CA ALA A 20 -8.47 -3.14 8.56
C ALA A 20 -9.88 -2.73 9.03
N LEU A 21 -10.46 -3.43 10.00
CA LEU A 21 -11.74 -3.07 10.61
C LEU A 21 -11.65 -1.76 11.41
N LEU A 22 -10.57 -1.55 12.16
CA LEU A 22 -10.33 -0.29 12.89
C LEU A 22 -10.21 0.89 11.92
N LEU A 23 -9.44 0.72 10.84
CA LEU A 23 -9.32 1.75 9.80
C LEU A 23 -10.65 1.99 9.07
N ARG A 24 -11.41 0.93 8.77
CA ARG A 24 -12.76 1.05 8.19
C ARG A 24 -13.73 1.77 9.12
N ARG A 25 -13.63 1.51 10.43
CA ARG A 25 -14.43 2.19 11.46
C ARG A 25 -14.03 3.66 11.57
N ALA A 26 -12.72 3.96 11.57
CA ALA A 26 -12.23 5.33 11.52
C ALA A 26 -12.83 6.09 10.33
N TRP A 27 -12.87 5.44 9.17
CA TRP A 27 -13.43 6.03 7.96
C TRP A 27 -14.93 6.32 8.08
N ARG A 28 -15.71 5.41 8.67
CA ARG A 28 -17.14 5.62 8.94
C ARG A 28 -17.42 6.75 9.94
N HIS A 29 -16.56 6.91 10.94
CA HIS A 29 -16.68 7.97 11.96
C HIS A 29 -15.90 9.25 11.59
N ARG A 30 -15.85 9.62 10.31
CA ARG A 30 -15.21 10.85 9.81
C ARG A 30 -13.75 11.04 10.23
N GLY A 31 -12.97 9.95 10.27
CA GLY A 31 -11.54 10.01 10.53
C GLY A 31 -11.16 10.24 11.99
N GLU A 32 -11.96 9.71 12.94
CA GLU A 32 -11.64 9.77 14.36
C GLU A 32 -10.20 9.28 14.63
N ARG A 33 -9.34 10.20 15.10
CA ARG A 33 -7.89 10.00 15.22
C ARG A 33 -7.51 8.75 16.01
N ARG A 34 -8.32 8.37 17.01
CA ARG A 34 -8.09 7.20 17.86
C ARG A 34 -8.09 5.91 17.04
N PHE A 35 -9.09 5.71 16.19
CA PHE A 35 -9.19 4.50 15.35
C PHE A 35 -8.13 4.46 14.24
N VAL A 36 -7.74 5.63 13.72
CA VAL A 36 -6.61 5.74 12.78
C VAL A 36 -5.31 5.33 13.47
N ALA A 37 -5.01 5.92 14.62
CA ALA A 37 -3.80 5.62 15.39
C ALA A 37 -3.75 4.14 15.83
N LEU A 38 -4.87 3.61 16.34
CA LEU A 38 -4.97 2.19 16.73
C LEU A 38 -4.80 1.24 15.55
N GLY A 39 -5.40 1.55 14.39
CA GLY A 39 -5.24 0.74 13.18
C GLY A 39 -3.79 0.68 12.72
N TRP A 40 -3.11 1.83 12.66
CA TRP A 40 -1.69 1.89 12.29
C TRP A 40 -0.77 1.27 13.34
N ALA A 41 -1.05 1.48 14.63
CA ALA A 41 -0.29 0.85 15.71
C ALA A 41 -0.42 -0.68 15.65
N ALA A 42 -1.62 -1.20 15.39
CA ALA A 42 -1.85 -2.64 15.23
C ALA A 42 -1.04 -3.22 14.07
N ILE A 43 -0.97 -2.52 12.92
CA ILE A 43 -0.13 -2.94 11.77
C ILE A 43 1.35 -2.93 12.16
N ALA A 44 1.83 -1.85 12.80
CA ALA A 44 3.23 -1.74 13.21
C ALA A 44 3.63 -2.86 14.19
N VAL A 45 2.80 -3.14 15.20
CA VAL A 45 3.01 -4.25 16.14
C VAL A 45 3.01 -5.58 15.41
N ALA A 46 2.05 -5.80 14.51
CA ALA A 46 1.94 -7.04 13.75
C ALA A 46 3.12 -7.27 12.79
N LEU A 47 3.84 -6.22 12.37
CA LEU A 47 5.07 -6.33 11.57
C LEU A 47 6.33 -6.53 12.44
N ILE A 48 6.42 -5.85 13.59
CA ILE A 48 7.61 -5.85 14.45
C ILE A 48 7.70 -7.15 15.27
N VAL A 49 6.59 -7.59 15.87
CA VAL A 49 6.59 -8.75 16.77
C VAL A 49 7.11 -10.02 16.07
N PRO A 50 6.67 -10.37 14.84
CA PRO A 50 7.19 -11.54 14.13
C PRO A 50 8.68 -11.46 13.81
N ALA A 51 9.24 -10.26 13.64
CA ALA A 51 10.67 -10.09 13.39
C ALA A 51 11.52 -10.54 14.60
N LEU A 52 10.99 -10.41 15.82
CA LEU A 52 11.66 -10.82 17.05
C LEU A 52 11.70 -12.35 17.22
N PHE A 53 10.72 -13.08 16.67
CA PHE A 53 10.59 -14.53 16.86
C PHE A 53 11.04 -15.36 15.65
N LEU A 54 10.80 -14.86 14.43
CA LEU A 54 11.06 -15.59 13.17
C LEU A 54 12.32 -15.09 12.45
N GLY A 55 13.02 -14.12 13.05
CA GLY A 55 14.20 -13.46 12.50
C GLY A 55 13.85 -12.22 11.68
N SER A 56 14.83 -11.33 11.58
CA SER A 56 14.68 -9.98 11.02
C SER A 56 14.27 -9.94 9.56
N ALA A 57 14.55 -10.98 8.77
CA ALA A 57 14.18 -11.05 7.36
C ALA A 57 12.88 -11.85 7.12
N ARG A 58 12.76 -13.04 7.72
CA ARG A 58 11.61 -13.93 7.48
C ARG A 58 10.35 -13.45 8.19
N GLY A 59 10.48 -12.91 9.40
CA GLY A 59 9.36 -12.44 10.20
C GLY A 59 8.53 -11.36 9.52
N PRO A 60 9.14 -10.22 9.10
CA PRO A 60 8.41 -9.15 8.42
C PRO A 60 7.75 -9.61 7.12
N PHE A 61 8.43 -10.45 6.33
CA PHE A 61 7.89 -10.97 5.07
C PHE A 61 6.62 -11.80 5.27
N ILE A 62 6.66 -12.74 6.23
CA ILE A 62 5.49 -13.57 6.58
C ILE A 62 4.39 -12.68 7.16
N ALA A 63 4.74 -11.77 8.08
CA ALA A 63 3.80 -10.85 8.70
C ALA A 63 3.06 -10.01 7.66
N GLU A 64 3.79 -9.38 6.76
CA GLU A 64 3.25 -8.52 5.71
C GLU A 64 2.29 -9.28 4.79
N THR A 65 2.66 -10.50 4.39
CA THR A 65 1.82 -11.35 3.54
C THR A 65 0.51 -11.72 4.27
N MET A 66 0.59 -12.18 5.52
CA MET A 66 -0.57 -12.64 6.28
C MET A 66 -1.50 -11.49 6.70
N ILE A 67 -0.94 -10.34 7.10
CA ILE A 67 -1.69 -9.11 7.39
C ILE A 67 -2.45 -8.65 6.15
N SER A 68 -1.81 -8.68 4.97
CA SER A 68 -2.43 -8.29 3.70
C SER A 68 -3.60 -9.20 3.32
N ILE A 69 -3.47 -10.51 3.53
CA ILE A 69 -4.57 -11.47 3.35
C ILE A 69 -5.74 -11.12 4.28
N GLY A 70 -5.48 -10.89 5.57
CA GLY A 70 -6.50 -10.49 6.54
C GLY A 70 -7.23 -9.21 6.16
N ALA A 71 -6.48 -8.19 5.72
CA ALA A 71 -7.05 -6.94 5.24
C ALA A 71 -7.90 -7.14 3.97
N LEU A 72 -7.43 -7.94 3.01
CA LEU A 72 -8.15 -8.28 1.79
C LEU A 72 -9.49 -8.97 2.07
N ILE A 73 -9.56 -9.87 3.06
CA ILE A 73 -10.83 -10.51 3.46
C ILE A 73 -11.86 -9.46 3.92
N VAL A 74 -11.42 -8.46 4.70
CA VAL A 74 -12.29 -7.38 5.17
C VAL A 74 -12.78 -6.50 4.01
N VAL A 75 -11.88 -6.21 3.06
CA VAL A 75 -12.21 -5.44 1.84
C VAL A 75 -13.18 -6.22 0.95
N ALA A 76 -12.91 -7.50 0.69
CA ALA A 76 -13.73 -8.37 -0.15
C ALA A 76 -15.16 -8.48 0.41
N ARG A 77 -15.31 -8.65 1.74
CA ARG A 77 -16.63 -8.63 2.41
C ARG A 77 -17.36 -7.29 2.29
N GLY A 78 -16.65 -6.21 1.99
CA GLY A 78 -17.21 -4.88 1.79
C GLY A 78 -17.57 -4.55 0.35
N VAL A 79 -17.30 -5.44 -0.62
CA VAL A 79 -17.58 -5.19 -2.03
C VAL A 79 -19.08 -5.27 -2.28
N THR A 80 -19.70 -4.12 -2.54
CA THR A 80 -21.06 -4.05 -3.08
C THR A 80 -20.98 -3.97 -4.59
N VAL A 81 -21.49 -4.99 -5.30
CA VAL A 81 -21.60 -4.95 -6.75
C VAL A 81 -22.67 -3.92 -7.10
N ARG A 82 -22.25 -2.80 -7.71
CA ARG A 82 -23.17 -1.77 -8.20
C ARG A 82 -23.97 -2.37 -9.35
N GLU A 83 -25.29 -2.44 -9.23
CA GLU A 83 -26.15 -2.85 -10.34
C GLU A 83 -25.89 -1.98 -11.57
N LYS A 84 -25.81 -2.62 -12.75
CA LYS A 84 -25.74 -1.90 -14.04
C LYS A 84 -26.99 -1.03 -14.15
N ARG A 85 -26.82 0.28 -13.96
CA ARG A 85 -27.92 1.26 -14.02
C ARG A 85 -28.59 1.18 -15.39
N GLY A 86 -29.89 0.86 -15.39
CA GLY A 86 -30.74 0.92 -16.57
C GLY A 86 -30.71 2.31 -17.20
N ASN A 87 -30.90 2.33 -18.52
CA ASN A 87 -30.79 3.46 -19.43
C ASN A 87 -31.22 4.81 -18.80
N GLY A 88 -30.26 5.72 -18.63
CA GLY A 88 -30.40 6.97 -17.90
C GLY A 88 -31.21 8.03 -18.64
N ARG A 89 -32.48 8.19 -18.29
CA ARG A 89 -33.32 9.29 -18.78
C ARG A 89 -34.01 10.14 -17.71
N GLN A 90 -33.79 9.91 -16.42
CA GLN A 90 -34.57 10.58 -15.36
C GLN A 90 -33.79 10.96 -14.10
N SER A 91 -32.56 11.48 -14.21
CA SER A 91 -31.91 12.17 -13.09
C SER A 91 -31.65 13.63 -13.46
N LEU A 92 -32.54 14.51 -13.02
CA LEU A 92 -32.55 15.96 -13.32
C LEU A 92 -31.52 16.78 -12.52
N ALA A 93 -30.62 16.14 -11.78
CA ALA A 93 -29.48 16.79 -11.17
C ALA A 93 -28.28 15.83 -11.23
N PRO A 94 -27.28 16.10 -12.08
CA PRO A 94 -26.05 15.34 -12.05
C PRO A 94 -25.40 15.45 -10.67
N GLU A 95 -25.29 14.35 -9.93
CA GLU A 95 -24.41 14.34 -8.76
C GLU A 95 -22.99 14.73 -9.22
N PRO A 96 -22.15 15.41 -8.40
CA PRO A 96 -20.79 15.80 -8.82
C PRO A 96 -19.92 14.63 -9.31
N SER A 97 -20.26 13.39 -8.93
CA SER A 97 -19.69 12.12 -9.39
C SER A 97 -20.24 11.60 -10.74
N GLU A 98 -21.34 12.16 -11.24
CA GLU A 98 -21.93 11.89 -12.57
C GLU A 98 -21.33 12.76 -13.67
N ARG A 99 -20.44 13.72 -13.34
CA ARG A 99 -19.63 14.37 -14.37
C ARG A 99 -18.78 13.29 -15.04
N PRO A 100 -18.79 13.16 -16.38
CA PRO A 100 -17.94 12.19 -17.06
C PRO A 100 -16.52 12.42 -16.56
N SER A 101 -15.95 11.45 -15.85
CA SER A 101 -14.53 11.46 -15.60
C SER A 101 -13.92 11.39 -16.99
N ALA A 102 -13.46 12.54 -17.50
CA ALA A 102 -12.86 12.62 -18.83
C ALA A 102 -11.90 11.43 -18.96
N VAL A 103 -12.06 10.61 -20.00
CA VAL A 103 -11.29 9.37 -20.19
C VAL A 103 -9.80 9.58 -19.93
N TRP A 104 -9.30 10.79 -20.24
CA TRP A 104 -7.99 11.32 -19.85
C TRP A 104 -7.62 11.15 -18.36
N ARG A 105 -8.50 11.48 -17.40
CA ARG A 105 -8.26 11.27 -15.96
C ARG A 105 -8.15 9.78 -15.61
N GLY A 106 -8.86 8.91 -16.33
CA GLY A 106 -8.75 7.46 -16.19
C GLY A 106 -7.39 6.95 -16.69
N VAL A 107 -7.00 7.37 -17.90
CA VAL A 107 -5.67 7.07 -18.48
C VAL A 107 -4.55 7.62 -17.61
N LEU A 108 -4.69 8.83 -17.09
CA LEU A 108 -3.73 9.46 -16.20
C LEU A 108 -3.59 8.67 -14.90
N ARG A 109 -4.68 8.22 -14.28
CA ARG A 109 -4.64 7.35 -13.09
C ARG A 109 -3.96 6.02 -13.38
N TRP A 110 -4.23 5.42 -14.54
CA TRP A 110 -3.59 4.16 -14.93
C TRP A 110 -2.08 4.34 -15.13
N LEU A 111 -1.66 5.39 -15.83
CA LEU A 111 -0.24 5.73 -16.00
C LEU A 111 0.44 6.04 -14.66
N LEU A 112 -0.27 6.71 -13.75
CA LEU A 112 0.25 7.04 -12.43
C LEU A 112 0.42 5.79 -11.55
N ALA A 113 -0.61 4.95 -11.51
CA ALA A 113 -0.65 3.76 -10.68
C ALA A 113 0.32 2.69 -11.19
N GLY A 114 0.41 2.52 -12.51
CA GLY A 114 1.28 1.52 -13.12
C GLY A 114 2.72 2.03 -13.29
N PRO A 115 3.07 2.61 -14.45
CA PRO A 115 4.45 3.01 -14.76
C PRO A 115 5.09 3.98 -13.76
N VAL A 116 4.42 5.08 -13.42
CA VAL A 116 5.04 6.13 -12.58
C VAL A 116 5.24 5.63 -11.15
N GLY A 117 4.26 4.91 -10.60
CA GLY A 117 4.39 4.23 -9.31
C GLY A 117 5.55 3.24 -9.28
N MET A 118 5.74 2.46 -10.36
CA MET A 118 6.87 1.53 -10.49
C MET A 118 8.22 2.26 -10.50
N ILE A 119 8.36 3.33 -11.28
CA ILE A 119 9.60 4.12 -11.34
C ILE A 119 9.94 4.70 -9.96
N ALA A 120 8.96 5.24 -9.24
CA ALA A 120 9.15 5.75 -7.90
C ALA A 120 9.59 4.64 -6.93
N ALA A 121 8.94 3.47 -6.98
CA ALA A 121 9.30 2.32 -6.16
C ALA A 121 10.71 1.79 -6.46
N MET A 122 11.09 1.71 -7.74
CA MET A 122 12.45 1.35 -8.16
C MET A 122 13.48 2.35 -7.65
N GLY A 123 13.21 3.65 -7.78
CA GLY A 123 14.09 4.70 -7.25
C GLY A 123 14.35 4.52 -5.76
N VAL A 124 13.29 4.30 -4.96
CA VAL A 124 13.43 4.02 -3.51
C VAL A 124 14.24 2.76 -3.25
N GLY A 125 13.97 1.66 -3.96
CA GLY A 125 14.70 0.39 -3.82
C GLY A 125 16.18 0.55 -4.13
N ILE A 126 16.52 1.25 -5.22
CA ILE A 126 17.91 1.53 -5.62
C ILE A 126 18.58 2.43 -4.58
N ALA A 127 17.91 3.51 -4.15
CA ALA A 127 18.44 4.40 -3.12
C ALA A 127 18.71 3.64 -1.81
N TYR A 128 17.81 2.76 -1.38
CA TYR A 128 18.03 1.88 -0.23
C TYR A 128 19.25 0.97 -0.46
N ALA A 129 19.30 0.30 -1.61
CA ALA A 129 20.38 -0.61 -1.96
C ALA A 129 21.73 0.09 -1.95
N VAL A 130 21.83 1.37 -2.31
CA VAL A 130 23.07 2.15 -2.38
C VAL A 130 23.43 2.80 -1.02
N TRP A 131 22.44 3.28 -0.28
CA TRP A 131 22.69 4.08 0.93
C TRP A 131 22.84 3.27 2.21
N VAL A 132 22.13 2.15 2.35
CA VAL A 132 22.11 1.39 3.60
C VAL A 132 23.40 0.58 3.79
N PRO A 133 24.08 0.66 4.95
CA PRO A 133 25.26 -0.14 5.23
C PRO A 133 24.88 -1.62 5.46
N GLY A 134 25.74 -2.55 5.03
CA GLY A 134 25.54 -3.99 5.23
C GLY A 134 25.99 -4.83 4.04
N ALA A 135 25.81 -6.15 4.17
CA ALA A 135 26.17 -7.11 3.13
C ALA A 135 25.42 -6.80 1.82
N PRO A 136 26.12 -6.76 0.66
CA PRO A 136 25.50 -6.43 -0.63
C PRO A 136 24.28 -7.31 -0.95
N GLN A 137 24.39 -8.61 -0.64
CA GLN A 137 23.34 -9.59 -0.92
C GLN A 137 22.06 -9.31 -0.12
N THR A 138 22.18 -8.92 1.15
CA THR A 138 21.02 -8.57 2.00
C THR A 138 20.36 -7.28 1.53
N ARG A 139 21.15 -6.26 1.18
CA ARG A 139 20.65 -4.98 0.68
C ARG A 139 19.87 -5.13 -0.61
N LEU A 140 20.40 -5.92 -1.55
CA LEU A 140 19.74 -6.20 -2.83
C LEU A 140 18.46 -7.01 -2.64
N LEU A 141 18.46 -7.99 -1.74
CA LEU A 141 17.25 -8.74 -1.40
C LEU A 141 16.16 -7.83 -0.80
N VAL A 142 16.50 -7.00 0.18
CA VAL A 142 15.54 -6.10 0.82
C VAL A 142 15.04 -5.04 -0.17
N ALA A 143 15.93 -4.46 -0.97
CA ALA A 143 15.55 -3.52 -2.02
C ALA A 143 14.58 -4.16 -3.04
N GLY A 144 14.85 -5.40 -3.46
CA GLY A 144 13.98 -6.16 -4.34
C GLY A 144 12.59 -6.42 -3.74
N LEU A 145 12.51 -6.67 -2.43
CA LEU A 145 11.25 -6.85 -1.71
C LEU A 145 10.48 -5.53 -1.49
N MET A 146 11.17 -4.41 -1.32
CA MET A 146 10.54 -3.11 -1.14
C MET A 146 9.78 -2.64 -2.38
N ILE A 147 10.31 -2.91 -3.58
CA ILE A 147 9.72 -2.44 -4.85
C ILE A 147 8.25 -2.87 -5.02
N PRO A 148 7.88 -4.16 -4.96
CA PRO A 148 6.49 -4.58 -5.15
C PRO A 148 5.55 -4.05 -4.05
N VAL A 149 6.04 -3.91 -2.82
CA VAL A 149 5.27 -3.35 -1.70
C VAL A 149 4.96 -1.88 -1.96
N LEU A 150 5.98 -1.08 -2.29
CA LEU A 150 5.83 0.34 -2.57
C LEU A 150 4.97 0.57 -3.82
N TRP A 151 5.13 -0.27 -4.84
CA TRP A 151 4.33 -0.20 -6.06
C TRP A 151 2.85 -0.52 -5.80
N GLY A 152 2.55 -1.59 -5.07
CA GLY A 152 1.19 -1.91 -4.64
C GLY A 152 0.57 -0.81 -3.79
N GLY A 153 1.35 -0.23 -2.88
CA GLY A 153 0.96 0.94 -2.08
C GLY A 153 0.65 2.17 -2.95
N ALA A 154 1.47 2.43 -3.97
CA ALA A 154 1.23 3.51 -4.92
C ALA A 154 -0.06 3.30 -5.72
N ILE A 155 -0.36 2.07 -6.15
CA ILE A 155 -1.63 1.73 -6.81
C ILE A 155 -2.81 2.01 -5.86
N ALA A 156 -2.76 1.49 -4.64
CA ALA A 156 -3.83 1.70 -3.66
C ALA A 156 -4.05 3.19 -3.35
N TRP A 157 -2.96 3.94 -3.18
CA TRP A 157 -3.01 5.36 -2.86
C TRP A 157 -3.55 6.22 -4.02
N THR A 158 -3.08 5.98 -5.25
CA THR A 158 -3.54 6.71 -6.45
C THR A 158 -5.02 6.48 -6.76
N LEU A 159 -5.54 5.29 -6.44
CA LEU A 159 -6.96 4.98 -6.54
C LEU A 159 -7.80 5.64 -5.44
N ALA A 160 -7.25 5.77 -4.23
CA ALA A 160 -7.92 6.41 -3.10
C ALA A 160 -7.92 7.94 -3.16
N ASP A 161 -6.98 8.56 -3.89
CA ASP A 161 -6.87 10.02 -3.96
C ASP A 161 -7.84 10.66 -4.99
N ASN A 162 -8.58 11.68 -4.53
CA ASN A 162 -9.46 12.49 -5.37
C ASN A 162 -8.69 13.54 -6.18
N ARG A 163 -7.45 13.85 -5.83
CA ARG A 163 -6.59 14.85 -6.48
C ARG A 163 -5.38 14.20 -7.16
N ILE A 164 -5.58 13.72 -8.38
CA ILE A 164 -4.57 13.03 -9.20
C ILE A 164 -3.26 13.84 -9.33
N LEU A 165 -3.34 15.18 -9.39
CA LEU A 165 -2.16 16.05 -9.48
C LEU A 165 -1.25 15.97 -8.25
N ARG A 166 -1.83 15.79 -7.04
CA ARG A 166 -1.04 15.64 -5.82
C ARG A 166 -0.27 14.32 -5.83
N ALA A 167 -0.94 13.23 -6.18
CA ALA A 167 -0.28 11.93 -6.31
C ALA A 167 0.83 11.98 -7.37
N THR A 168 0.61 12.71 -8.46
CA THR A 168 1.59 12.87 -9.55
C THR A 168 2.83 13.60 -9.05
N ALA A 169 2.63 14.76 -8.41
CA ALA A 169 3.73 15.56 -7.89
C ALA A 169 4.58 14.80 -6.87
N VAL A 170 3.94 14.01 -5.99
CA VAL A 170 4.65 13.21 -4.99
C VAL A 170 5.42 12.07 -5.64
N LEU A 171 4.82 11.29 -6.54
CA LEU A 171 5.52 10.16 -7.16
C LEU A 171 6.68 10.62 -8.03
N VAL A 172 6.50 11.71 -8.79
CA VAL A 172 7.58 12.33 -9.56
C VAL A 172 8.65 12.87 -8.63
N GLY A 173 8.27 13.57 -7.55
CA GLY A 173 9.21 14.08 -6.56
C GLY A 173 10.03 12.97 -5.89
N VAL A 174 9.38 11.88 -5.46
CA VAL A 174 10.05 10.70 -4.90
C VAL A 174 11.01 10.09 -5.90
N SER A 175 10.60 9.96 -7.17
CA SER A 175 11.48 9.45 -8.24
C SER A 175 12.73 10.33 -8.39
N VAL A 176 12.55 11.64 -8.56
CA VAL A 176 13.67 12.59 -8.70
C VAL A 176 14.60 12.51 -7.50
N VAL A 177 14.08 12.62 -6.28
CA VAL A 177 14.90 12.61 -5.05
C VAL A 177 15.67 11.30 -4.90
N THR A 178 15.02 10.16 -5.12
CA THR A 178 15.64 8.85 -4.89
C THR A 178 16.67 8.50 -5.95
N PHE A 179 16.40 8.79 -7.23
CA PHE A 179 17.40 8.63 -8.28
C PHE A 179 18.56 9.60 -8.13
N SER A 180 18.31 10.87 -7.81
CA SER A 180 19.39 11.83 -7.51
C SER A 180 20.24 11.36 -6.34
N ALA A 181 19.62 10.89 -5.25
CA ALA A 181 20.35 10.34 -4.11
C ALA A 181 21.20 9.13 -4.50
N ALA A 182 20.67 8.20 -5.30
CA ALA A 182 21.41 7.04 -5.78
C ALA A 182 22.62 7.44 -6.64
N VAL A 183 22.44 8.39 -7.56
CA VAL A 183 23.51 8.91 -8.43
C VAL A 183 24.61 9.61 -7.62
N LEU A 184 24.25 10.40 -6.60
CA LEU A 184 25.21 11.15 -5.78
C LEU A 184 26.18 10.27 -5.00
N LYS A 185 25.75 9.08 -4.59
CA LYS A 185 26.62 8.13 -3.86
C LYS A 185 27.40 7.21 -4.80
N GLY A 186 26.85 6.90 -5.97
CA GLY A 186 27.44 5.96 -6.93
C GLY A 186 27.43 4.51 -6.43
N PHE A 187 27.47 3.56 -7.37
CA PHE A 187 27.73 2.14 -7.06
C PHE A 187 29.23 1.96 -6.82
N ALA A 188 29.72 2.40 -5.66
CA ALA A 188 31.08 2.14 -5.19
C ALA A 188 31.14 0.82 -4.40
#